data_AF-A0A3T1B9S3-F1
#
_entry.id   AF-A0A3T1B9S3-F1
#
_cell.length_a   1.000
_cell.length_b   1.000
_cell.length_c   1.000
_cell.angle_alpha   90.00
_cell.angle_beta   90.00
_cell.angle_gamma   90.00
#
_symmetry.space_group_name_H-M   'P 1'
#
loop_
_entity.id
_entity.type
_entity.pdbx_description
1 polymer ?
#
loop_
_entity_poly.entity_id
_entity_poly.type
_entity_poly.pdbx_seq_one_letter_code
_entity_poly.pdbx_strand_id
1 'polypeptide(L)'
;MTFVAQPYERFVDDLLTALTGGVIREEHRFTGIEDTYSLGAPGAQAGGVTVFGQRGEQFVTFDPRTDWAYDTGLEAIVWQPGGRPPDPDSYFYVNYDLPGADRRLTDRNPGSVTTTLAEAFSRELAVLHKQMEMIYRSGFVDLADSASLDHVVALLGLARKDARFAAGEVLFQRGTPASGDIAVPAGTLVSTDQGRNFETSEKRTLRQGQLAVVVPVRAQDEGPDGRVEAGAIVAVNRPIFGIESVSNPGATFFATAKETDEQLRARARATLERAGRSTVDAIRYHLIERVDEVTEENIEVRERAETPGFVDVRLGLETTGPDLVRRVEEAILDARPAGVRVLHNLTSGAAAPAGAPVTGIGRPAALADFASAGTPAGAHAFTADELATQPEGILNLRAEVLLRPAGGSLSVVQKEELEDDARARVIAYVQALPMGEPLIFHKLVGRLVQPDGVADVALLVGLRTAGVFTGLRQNLDTTGRKATIGEYDVFAGLMEERVALEVSVVVEPAPGSDLAPEARTRLLGTLTDGGPVHRAVTAAVGGLLATARGSVGRGDLSAAVTAELGRLDPRLMVAAGDRALTVSALYTETGRLLDRTEQVTLAEYETPELTRLTITLAGGGPDVQG
;
A
#
# COMPACT_ATOMS: atom_id res chain seq x y z
N MET A 1 -26.08 -32.56 -0.99
CA MET A 1 -27.55 -32.66 -1.01
C MET A 1 -28.11 -31.25 -1.12
N THR A 2 -28.80 -30.94 -2.20
CA THR A 2 -29.53 -29.67 -2.37
C THR A 2 -30.94 -29.85 -1.81
N PHE A 3 -31.36 -28.99 -0.88
CA PHE A 3 -32.70 -29.08 -0.33
C PHE A 3 -33.69 -28.34 -1.24
N VAL A 4 -34.71 -29.05 -1.72
CA VAL A 4 -35.77 -28.51 -2.58
C VAL A 4 -37.12 -28.75 -1.88
N ALA A 5 -37.95 -27.72 -1.80
CA ALA A 5 -39.28 -27.86 -1.22
C ALA A 5 -40.13 -28.81 -2.08
N GLN A 6 -40.84 -29.71 -1.41
CA GLN A 6 -41.73 -30.63 -2.08
C GLN A 6 -43.07 -29.95 -2.36
N PRO A 7 -43.73 -30.28 -3.49
CA PRO A 7 -45.02 -29.69 -3.82
C PRO A 7 -46.10 -30.23 -2.87
N TYR A 8 -47.11 -29.38 -2.62
CA TYR A 8 -48.26 -29.71 -1.78
C TYR A 8 -48.94 -31.04 -2.15
N GLU A 9 -49.14 -31.28 -3.44
CA GLU A 9 -49.81 -32.48 -3.96
C GLU A 9 -49.09 -33.77 -3.56
N ARG A 10 -47.75 -33.72 -3.43
CA ARG A 10 -46.95 -34.87 -3.00
C ARG A 10 -47.25 -35.26 -1.56
N PHE A 11 -47.37 -34.28 -0.67
CA PHE A 11 -47.74 -34.55 0.72
C PHE A 11 -49.16 -35.12 0.83
N VAL A 12 -50.10 -34.62 0.02
CA VAL A 12 -51.47 -35.15 0.00
C VAL A 12 -51.46 -36.61 -0.42
N ASP A 13 -50.74 -36.94 -1.50
CA ASP A 13 -50.65 -38.31 -1.99
C ASP A 13 -49.89 -39.23 -1.01
N ASP A 14 -48.81 -38.75 -0.38
CA ASP A 14 -48.09 -39.46 0.69
C ASP A 14 -49.04 -39.77 1.86
N LEU A 15 -49.73 -38.77 2.40
CA LEU A 15 -50.64 -38.96 3.54
C LEU A 15 -51.82 -39.87 3.17
N LEU A 16 -52.43 -39.70 2.00
CA LEU A 16 -53.53 -40.56 1.56
C LEU A 16 -53.07 -42.00 1.38
N THR A 17 -51.93 -42.23 0.74
CA THR A 17 -51.39 -43.57 0.53
C THR A 17 -51.11 -44.25 1.88
N ALA A 18 -50.46 -43.54 2.81
CA ALA A 18 -50.19 -44.06 4.15
C ALA A 18 -51.47 -44.34 4.95
N LEU A 19 -52.46 -43.43 4.92
CA LEU A 19 -53.73 -43.59 5.64
C LEU A 19 -54.57 -44.75 5.09
N THR A 20 -54.44 -45.06 3.79
CA THR A 20 -55.10 -46.21 3.15
C THR A 20 -54.28 -47.50 3.17
N GLY A 21 -53.17 -47.56 3.91
CA GLY A 21 -52.38 -48.77 4.11
C GLY A 21 -51.40 -49.13 2.99
N GLY A 22 -51.02 -48.15 2.16
CA GLY A 22 -49.91 -48.28 1.20
C GLY A 22 -48.55 -47.97 1.84
N VAL A 23 -47.48 -48.30 1.12
CA VAL A 23 -46.10 -47.93 1.49
C VAL A 23 -45.78 -46.58 0.89
N ILE A 24 -45.17 -45.71 1.70
CA ILE A 24 -44.80 -44.36 1.29
C ILE A 24 -43.31 -44.14 1.44
N ARG A 25 -42.76 -43.38 0.49
CA ARG A 25 -41.39 -42.87 0.48
C ARG A 25 -40.33 -43.94 0.70
N GLU A 26 -40.49 -45.10 0.07
CA GLU A 26 -39.42 -46.08 0.04
C GLU A 26 -38.22 -45.51 -0.71
N GLU A 27 -37.06 -45.45 -0.04
CA GLU A 27 -35.88 -44.74 -0.52
C GLU A 27 -34.99 -45.67 -1.35
N HIS A 28 -34.64 -45.20 -2.55
CA HIS A 28 -33.64 -45.83 -3.39
C HIS A 28 -32.59 -44.80 -3.85
N ARG A 29 -31.32 -45.18 -3.78
CA ARG A 29 -30.24 -44.38 -4.36
C ARG A 29 -30.11 -44.70 -5.84
N PHE A 30 -30.22 -43.71 -6.70
CA PHE A 30 -30.05 -43.86 -8.14
C PHE A 30 -28.57 -44.06 -8.51
N THR A 31 -28.23 -45.24 -9.01
CA THR A 31 -26.87 -45.63 -9.43
C THR A 31 -26.70 -45.65 -10.95
N GLY A 32 -27.79 -45.87 -11.69
CA GLY A 32 -27.79 -45.88 -13.15
C GLY A 32 -29.11 -46.37 -13.74
N ILE A 33 -29.26 -46.20 -15.06
CA ILE A 33 -30.44 -46.68 -15.82
C ILE A 33 -30.41 -48.19 -16.03
N GLU A 34 -29.21 -48.78 -16.08
CA GLU A 34 -29.00 -50.23 -16.28
C GLU A 34 -29.32 -51.05 -15.02
N ASP A 35 -29.39 -50.39 -13.86
CA ASP A 35 -29.66 -51.02 -12.58
C ASP A 35 -31.16 -51.22 -12.36
N THR A 36 -31.48 -52.26 -11.58
CA THR A 36 -32.85 -52.62 -11.20
C THR A 36 -33.04 -52.36 -9.71
N TYR A 37 -34.15 -51.69 -9.35
CA TYR A 37 -34.40 -51.24 -7.99
C TYR A 37 -35.60 -51.98 -7.40
N SER A 38 -35.33 -53.07 -6.66
CA SER A 38 -36.38 -53.92 -6.05
C SER A 38 -37.07 -53.24 -4.88
N LEU A 39 -38.39 -53.38 -4.81
CA LEU A 39 -39.20 -52.88 -3.71
C LEU A 39 -39.08 -53.80 -2.48
N GLY A 40 -39.15 -53.21 -1.29
CA GLY A 40 -38.97 -53.88 -0.01
C GLY A 40 -40.16 -54.77 0.39
N ALA A 41 -41.36 -54.47 -0.09
CA ALA A 41 -42.54 -55.30 0.12
C ALA A 41 -43.06 -55.89 -1.21
N PRO A 42 -43.20 -57.22 -1.30
CA PRO A 42 -43.66 -57.90 -2.51
C PRO A 42 -45.16 -57.63 -2.76
N GLY A 43 -45.57 -57.74 -4.03
CA GLY A 43 -46.97 -57.66 -4.44
C GLY A 43 -47.51 -56.25 -4.72
N ALA A 44 -46.68 -55.25 -4.97
CA ALA A 44 -47.14 -53.90 -5.34
C ALA A 44 -48.04 -53.91 -6.58
N GLN A 45 -49.13 -53.15 -6.56
CA GLN A 45 -50.04 -53.03 -7.72
C GLN A 45 -49.46 -52.07 -8.76
N ALA A 46 -49.21 -52.55 -9.99
CA ALA A 46 -48.58 -51.76 -11.06
C ALA A 46 -49.24 -50.38 -11.32
N GLY A 47 -50.57 -50.26 -11.14
CA GLY A 47 -51.29 -48.99 -11.32
C GLY A 47 -51.25 -48.04 -10.12
N GLY A 48 -50.76 -48.49 -8.96
CA GLY A 48 -50.63 -47.71 -7.73
C GLY A 48 -49.19 -47.33 -7.39
N VAL A 49 -48.22 -47.66 -8.25
CA VAL A 49 -46.81 -47.28 -8.06
C VAL A 49 -46.59 -45.87 -8.57
N THR A 50 -46.04 -45.01 -7.71
CA THR A 50 -45.66 -43.64 -8.05
C THR A 50 -44.19 -43.41 -7.68
N VAL A 51 -43.39 -42.94 -8.63
CA VAL A 51 -41.96 -42.68 -8.45
C VAL A 51 -41.71 -41.18 -8.56
N PHE A 52 -40.96 -40.62 -7.61
CA PHE A 52 -40.65 -39.20 -7.56
C PHE A 52 -39.30 -38.95 -6.91
N GLY A 53 -38.68 -37.81 -7.18
CA GLY A 53 -37.33 -37.51 -6.71
C GLY A 53 -36.84 -36.18 -7.23
N GLN A 54 -35.52 -35.99 -7.20
CA GLN A 54 -34.90 -34.76 -7.65
C GLN A 54 -34.35 -34.89 -9.06
N ARG A 55 -34.59 -33.88 -9.89
CA ARG A 55 -34.00 -33.72 -11.22
C ARG A 55 -33.75 -32.25 -11.51
N GLY A 56 -32.50 -31.90 -11.83
CA GLY A 56 -32.13 -30.54 -12.22
C GLY A 56 -32.54 -29.48 -11.20
N GLU A 57 -32.23 -29.73 -9.92
CA GLU A 57 -32.58 -28.84 -8.79
C GLU A 57 -34.09 -28.67 -8.53
N GLN A 58 -34.94 -29.50 -9.16
CA GLN A 58 -36.39 -29.51 -8.94
C GLN A 58 -36.86 -30.86 -8.42
N PHE A 59 -37.92 -30.84 -7.63
CA PHE A 59 -38.60 -32.06 -7.20
C PHE A 59 -39.66 -32.44 -8.24
N VAL A 60 -39.55 -33.64 -8.81
CA VAL A 60 -40.34 -34.08 -9.96
C VAL A 60 -40.93 -35.47 -9.72
N THR A 61 -42.17 -35.67 -10.15
CA THR A 61 -42.80 -36.99 -10.30
C THR A 61 -42.50 -37.52 -11.69
N PHE A 62 -41.96 -38.74 -11.77
CA PHE A 62 -41.54 -39.35 -13.03
C PHE A 62 -42.69 -40.09 -13.71
N ASP A 63 -42.77 -40.01 -15.04
CA ASP A 63 -43.88 -40.62 -15.79
C ASP A 63 -43.69 -42.14 -15.96
N PRO A 64 -44.62 -42.99 -15.50
CA PRO A 64 -44.56 -44.46 -15.62
C PRO A 64 -44.63 -44.99 -17.07
N ARG A 65 -44.94 -44.14 -18.06
CA ARG A 65 -45.01 -44.53 -19.47
C ARG A 65 -43.75 -44.16 -20.24
N THR A 66 -42.98 -43.19 -19.75
CA THR A 66 -41.88 -42.58 -20.49
C THR A 66 -40.55 -42.65 -19.75
N ASP A 67 -40.56 -42.48 -18.43
CA ASP A 67 -39.34 -42.34 -17.65
C ASP A 67 -38.92 -43.66 -16.99
N TRP A 68 -39.87 -44.45 -16.48
CA TRP A 68 -39.63 -45.72 -15.78
C TRP A 68 -40.74 -46.74 -16.06
N ALA A 69 -40.54 -47.99 -15.67
CA ALA A 69 -41.56 -49.05 -15.68
C ALA A 69 -41.44 -49.93 -14.44
N TYR A 70 -42.57 -50.46 -13.95
CA TYR A 70 -42.58 -51.48 -12.90
C TYR A 70 -42.57 -52.87 -13.53
N ASP A 71 -41.53 -53.65 -13.26
CA ASP A 71 -41.47 -55.05 -13.67
C ASP A 71 -42.12 -55.91 -12.58
N THR A 72 -43.28 -56.51 -12.89
CA THR A 72 -44.03 -57.36 -11.96
C THR A 72 -43.37 -58.72 -11.70
N GLY A 73 -42.45 -59.17 -12.55
CA GLY A 73 -41.69 -60.39 -12.35
C GLY A 73 -40.49 -60.21 -11.43
N LEU A 74 -39.85 -59.03 -11.50
CA LEU A 74 -38.71 -58.66 -10.65
C LEU A 74 -39.10 -57.86 -9.40
N GLU A 75 -40.37 -57.46 -9.31
CA GLU A 75 -40.92 -56.56 -8.28
C GLU A 75 -40.08 -55.30 -8.10
N ALA A 76 -39.65 -54.72 -9.23
CA ALA A 76 -38.63 -53.67 -9.24
C ALA A 76 -38.95 -52.55 -10.23
N ILE A 77 -38.40 -51.37 -9.93
CA ILE A 77 -38.40 -50.22 -10.83
C ILE A 77 -37.23 -50.37 -11.81
N VAL A 78 -37.54 -50.25 -13.10
CA VAL A 78 -36.56 -50.25 -14.19
C VAL A 78 -36.68 -48.93 -14.94
N TRP A 79 -35.56 -48.22 -15.10
CA TRP A 79 -35.53 -46.93 -15.81
C TRP A 79 -35.43 -47.14 -17.32
N GLN A 80 -36.11 -46.29 -18.10
CA GLN A 80 -36.11 -46.42 -19.56
C GLN A 80 -34.89 -45.70 -20.18
N PRO A 81 -34.17 -46.31 -21.15
CA PRO A 81 -33.00 -45.68 -21.79
C PRO A 81 -33.29 -44.36 -22.52
N GLY A 82 -34.53 -44.13 -22.97
CA GLY A 82 -34.99 -42.88 -23.58
C GLY A 82 -35.75 -41.95 -22.63
N GLY A 83 -35.86 -42.34 -21.35
CA GLY A 83 -36.56 -41.61 -20.32
C GLY A 83 -35.71 -40.48 -19.72
N ARG A 84 -36.32 -39.70 -18.82
CA ARG A 84 -35.63 -38.63 -18.08
C ARG A 84 -35.43 -39.05 -16.62
N PRO A 85 -34.34 -39.75 -16.30
CA PRO A 85 -34.09 -40.29 -14.96
C PRO A 85 -33.83 -39.19 -13.91
N PRO A 86 -33.73 -39.56 -12.61
CA PRO A 86 -33.29 -38.68 -11.55
C PRO A 86 -31.84 -38.23 -11.75
N ASP A 87 -31.41 -37.22 -10.98
CA ASP A 87 -30.00 -36.79 -11.00
C ASP A 87 -29.07 -37.94 -10.56
N PRO A 88 -27.89 -38.12 -11.18
CA PRO A 88 -26.92 -39.14 -10.77
C PRO A 88 -26.60 -39.07 -9.28
N ASP A 89 -26.51 -40.23 -8.61
CA ASP A 89 -26.24 -40.36 -7.17
C ASP A 89 -27.28 -39.68 -6.25
N SER A 90 -28.43 -39.25 -6.79
CA SER A 90 -29.53 -38.72 -5.99
C SER A 90 -30.44 -39.84 -5.47
N TYR A 91 -31.24 -39.52 -4.45
CA TYR A 91 -32.27 -40.42 -3.96
C TYR A 91 -33.58 -40.17 -4.70
N PHE A 92 -34.23 -41.25 -5.11
CA PHE A 92 -35.64 -41.25 -5.52
C PHE A 92 -36.46 -42.07 -4.54
N TYR A 93 -37.76 -41.78 -4.54
CA TYR A 93 -38.71 -42.33 -3.61
C TYR A 93 -39.83 -43.02 -4.37
N VAL A 94 -40.32 -44.12 -3.82
CA VAL A 94 -41.42 -44.90 -4.40
C VAL A 94 -42.55 -45.01 -3.38
N ASN A 95 -43.76 -44.70 -3.85
CA ASN A 95 -44.99 -45.01 -3.15
C ASN A 95 -45.73 -46.11 -3.89
N TYR A 96 -46.32 -47.05 -3.17
CA TYR A 96 -47.08 -48.13 -3.79
C TYR A 96 -48.16 -48.71 -2.87
N ASP A 97 -49.25 -49.15 -3.47
CA ASP A 97 -50.35 -49.81 -2.79
C ASP A 97 -50.14 -51.32 -2.73
N LEU A 98 -50.35 -51.91 -1.55
CA LEU A 98 -50.33 -53.36 -1.34
C LEU A 98 -51.75 -53.96 -1.43
N PRO A 99 -51.92 -55.10 -2.11
CA PRO A 99 -53.16 -55.87 -2.12
C PRO A 99 -53.40 -56.51 -0.75
N GLY A 100 -54.61 -56.38 -0.22
CA GLY A 100 -54.99 -57.02 1.05
C GLY A 100 -54.48 -56.33 2.32
N ALA A 101 -53.93 -55.12 2.23
CA ALA A 101 -53.67 -54.29 3.41
C ALA A 101 -54.96 -54.05 4.22
N ASP A 102 -54.89 -54.05 5.55
CA ASP A 102 -56.04 -53.74 6.42
C ASP A 102 -56.36 -52.24 6.35
N ARG A 103 -57.16 -51.86 5.35
CA ARG A 103 -57.48 -50.45 5.04
C ARG A 103 -58.62 -49.97 5.93
N ARG A 104 -58.27 -49.43 7.11
CA ARG A 104 -59.26 -48.80 8.02
C ARG A 104 -59.93 -47.58 7.41
N LEU A 105 -59.22 -46.87 6.54
CA LEU A 105 -59.70 -45.74 5.76
C LEU A 105 -59.60 -46.10 4.29
N THR A 106 -60.70 -45.94 3.53
CA THR A 106 -60.78 -46.36 2.12
C THR A 106 -61.21 -45.25 1.17
N ASP A 107 -61.79 -44.16 1.69
CA ASP A 107 -62.34 -43.09 0.87
C ASP A 107 -61.27 -42.03 0.58
N ARG A 108 -60.77 -42.03 -0.67
CA ARG A 108 -59.81 -41.06 -1.22
C ARG A 108 -60.50 -40.01 -2.12
N ASN A 109 -61.83 -39.98 -2.16
CA ASN A 109 -62.53 -39.04 -3.03
C ASN A 109 -62.35 -37.59 -2.54
N PRO A 110 -62.34 -36.60 -3.45
CA PRO A 110 -62.39 -35.20 -3.07
C PRO A 110 -63.61 -34.91 -2.18
N GLY A 111 -63.39 -34.20 -1.07
CA GLY A 111 -64.44 -33.87 -0.10
C GLY A 111 -64.72 -34.94 0.98
N SER A 112 -64.02 -36.07 0.96
CA SER A 112 -64.02 -37.00 2.09
C SER A 112 -63.32 -36.42 3.31
N VAL A 113 -63.71 -36.83 4.52
CA VAL A 113 -63.05 -36.44 5.78
C VAL A 113 -61.56 -36.81 5.76
N THR A 114 -61.23 -37.99 5.24
CA THR A 114 -59.84 -38.46 5.12
C THR A 114 -59.03 -37.53 4.22
N THR A 115 -59.57 -37.20 3.05
CA THR A 115 -58.93 -36.30 2.08
C THR A 115 -58.77 -34.89 2.63
N THR A 116 -59.83 -34.32 3.22
CA THR A 116 -59.76 -32.98 3.82
C THR A 116 -58.74 -32.88 4.95
N LEU A 117 -58.62 -33.93 5.77
CA LEU A 117 -57.61 -33.97 6.83
C LEU A 117 -56.20 -34.05 6.24
N ALA A 118 -55.98 -34.90 5.24
CA ALA A 118 -54.70 -35.01 4.55
C ALA A 118 -54.31 -33.67 3.89
N GLU A 119 -55.23 -33.02 3.18
CA GLU A 119 -55.05 -31.69 2.58
C GLU A 119 -54.66 -30.63 3.61
N ALA A 120 -55.34 -30.60 4.77
CA ALA A 120 -55.04 -29.64 5.82
C ALA A 120 -53.60 -29.80 6.37
N PHE A 121 -53.18 -31.03 6.67
CA PHE A 121 -51.82 -31.30 7.13
C PHE A 121 -50.76 -31.06 6.04
N SER A 122 -51.05 -31.48 4.81
CA SER A 122 -50.17 -31.29 3.66
C SER A 122 -49.91 -29.82 3.37
N ARG A 123 -50.89 -28.96 3.58
CA ARG A 123 -50.72 -27.51 3.42
C ARG A 123 -49.66 -26.99 4.39
N GLU A 124 -49.75 -27.33 5.66
CA GLU A 124 -48.79 -26.89 6.68
C GLU A 124 -47.39 -27.49 6.44
N LEU A 125 -47.31 -28.76 6.03
CA LEU A 125 -46.04 -29.40 5.64
C LEU A 125 -45.41 -28.73 4.41
N ALA A 126 -46.22 -28.37 3.42
CA ALA A 126 -45.74 -27.66 2.23
C ALA A 126 -45.21 -26.26 2.58
N VAL A 127 -45.90 -25.51 3.45
CA VAL A 127 -45.40 -24.22 3.95
C VAL A 127 -44.08 -24.39 4.68
N LEU A 128 -43.98 -25.37 5.59
CA LEU A 128 -42.76 -25.65 6.35
C LEU A 128 -41.59 -25.99 5.40
N HIS A 129 -41.81 -26.86 4.43
CA HIS A 129 -40.77 -27.20 3.44
C HIS A 129 -40.35 -25.99 2.62
N LYS A 130 -41.28 -25.10 2.26
CA LYS A 130 -40.92 -23.86 1.53
C LYS A 130 -40.08 -22.93 2.40
N GLN A 131 -40.41 -22.80 3.69
CA GLN A 131 -39.59 -22.04 4.64
C GLN A 131 -38.20 -22.65 4.81
N MET A 132 -38.08 -23.99 4.89
CA MET A 132 -36.79 -24.67 4.95
C MET A 132 -35.95 -24.45 3.69
N GLU A 133 -36.56 -24.44 2.50
CA GLU A 133 -35.87 -24.11 1.25
C GLU A 133 -35.37 -22.65 1.27
N MET A 134 -36.17 -21.71 1.74
CA MET A 134 -35.75 -20.32 1.90
C MET A 134 -34.55 -20.19 2.85
N ILE A 135 -34.58 -20.90 3.99
CA ILE A 135 -33.45 -20.94 4.94
C ILE A 135 -32.21 -21.56 4.27
N TYR A 136 -32.36 -22.68 3.57
CA TYR A 136 -31.25 -23.30 2.84
C TYR A 136 -30.63 -22.32 1.82
N ARG A 137 -31.47 -21.69 0.99
CA ARG A 137 -31.03 -20.71 -0.01
C ARG A 137 -30.35 -19.49 0.62
N SER A 138 -30.80 -19.06 1.79
CA SER A 138 -30.23 -17.92 2.52
C SER A 138 -28.76 -18.12 2.95
N GLY A 139 -28.26 -19.36 2.96
CA GLY A 139 -26.87 -19.67 3.30
C GLY A 139 -25.87 -19.48 2.15
N PHE A 140 -26.32 -19.23 0.93
CA PHE A 140 -25.46 -19.12 -0.26
C PHE A 140 -25.44 -17.69 -0.78
N VAL A 141 -24.25 -17.15 -1.06
CA VAL A 141 -24.07 -15.76 -1.56
C VAL A 141 -24.92 -15.49 -2.80
N ASP A 142 -25.01 -16.46 -3.72
CA ASP A 142 -25.72 -16.30 -4.99
C ASP A 142 -27.25 -16.32 -4.84
N LEU A 143 -27.77 -16.92 -3.76
CA LEU A 143 -29.20 -17.15 -3.57
C LEU A 143 -29.80 -16.36 -2.41
N ALA A 144 -28.97 -15.81 -1.53
CA ALA A 144 -29.40 -15.00 -0.40
C ALA A 144 -29.83 -13.59 -0.84
N ASP A 145 -30.86 -13.10 -0.17
CA ASP A 145 -31.42 -11.77 -0.42
C ASP A 145 -31.35 -10.89 0.84
N SER A 146 -31.18 -9.58 0.64
CA SER A 146 -31.26 -8.55 1.67
C SER A 146 -30.43 -8.86 2.93
N ALA A 147 -31.05 -8.88 4.12
CA ALA A 147 -30.37 -9.11 5.40
C ALA A 147 -29.63 -10.45 5.45
N SER A 148 -30.14 -11.50 4.81
CA SER A 148 -29.45 -12.79 4.74
C SER A 148 -28.16 -12.67 3.96
N LEU A 149 -28.17 -11.94 2.83
CA LEU A 149 -26.96 -11.66 2.06
C LEU A 149 -25.95 -10.88 2.91
N ASP A 150 -26.40 -9.87 3.65
CA ASP A 150 -25.54 -9.08 4.54
C ASP A 150 -24.84 -9.96 5.60
N HIS A 151 -25.55 -10.94 6.17
CA HIS A 151 -24.97 -11.90 7.12
C HIS A 151 -23.95 -12.85 6.46
N VAL A 152 -24.22 -13.33 5.24
CA VAL A 152 -23.30 -14.22 4.53
C VAL A 152 -22.02 -13.48 4.14
N VAL A 153 -22.13 -12.27 3.60
CA VAL A 153 -20.93 -11.48 3.21
C VAL A 153 -20.14 -10.97 4.41
N ALA A 154 -20.77 -10.84 5.59
CA ALA A 154 -20.06 -10.52 6.83
C ALA A 154 -19.02 -11.59 7.21
N LEU A 155 -19.23 -12.86 6.82
CA LEU A 155 -18.24 -13.93 7.01
C LEU A 155 -16.95 -13.67 6.20
N LEU A 156 -17.05 -12.92 5.10
CA LEU A 156 -15.92 -12.48 4.28
C LEU A 156 -15.32 -11.16 4.77
N GLY A 157 -15.77 -10.64 5.92
CA GLY A 157 -15.35 -9.32 6.43
C GLY A 157 -15.91 -8.14 5.64
N LEU A 158 -16.92 -8.37 4.79
CA LEU A 158 -17.56 -7.31 4.01
C LEU A 158 -18.81 -6.80 4.72
N ALA A 159 -19.01 -5.48 4.68
CA ALA A 159 -20.27 -4.85 5.05
C ALA A 159 -20.84 -4.09 3.84
N ARG A 160 -22.17 -4.00 3.73
CA ARG A 160 -22.84 -3.25 2.68
C ARG A 160 -22.45 -1.77 2.76
N LYS A 161 -22.14 -1.19 1.60
CA LYS A 161 -21.93 0.25 1.50
C LYS A 161 -23.28 0.94 1.54
N ASP A 162 -23.68 1.34 2.74
CA ASP A 162 -24.92 2.11 2.92
C ASP A 162 -24.67 3.60 2.74
N ALA A 163 -25.56 4.21 1.95
CA ALA A 163 -25.78 5.64 1.89
C ALA A 163 -26.55 6.11 3.13
N ARG A 164 -26.04 5.77 4.32
CA ARG A 164 -26.84 5.71 5.54
C ARG A 164 -27.42 7.07 5.92
N PHE A 165 -26.67 8.15 5.67
CA PHE A 165 -27.09 9.51 5.98
C PHE A 165 -26.80 10.45 4.83
N ALA A 166 -27.74 11.35 4.55
CA ALA A 166 -27.50 12.45 3.62
C ALA A 166 -26.50 13.42 4.23
N ALA A 167 -25.60 13.94 3.42
CA ALA A 167 -24.64 14.97 3.76
C ALA A 167 -24.99 16.26 3.04
N GLY A 168 -24.59 17.39 3.60
CA GLY A 168 -24.71 18.68 2.95
C GLY A 168 -23.97 19.74 3.73
N GLU A 169 -24.16 20.99 3.31
CA GLU A 169 -23.54 22.13 3.96
C GLU A 169 -24.61 23.08 4.48
N VAL A 170 -24.35 23.64 5.64
CA VAL A 170 -25.21 24.59 6.31
C VAL A 170 -24.42 25.85 6.62
N LEU A 171 -25.01 26.98 6.29
CA LEU A 171 -24.49 28.32 6.47
C LEU A 171 -25.09 28.90 7.74
N PHE A 172 -24.25 29.08 8.77
CA PHE A 172 -24.62 29.83 9.96
C PHE A 172 -24.30 31.31 9.75
N GLN A 173 -25.28 32.18 9.99
CA GLN A 173 -25.20 33.59 9.64
C GLN A 173 -25.60 34.53 10.78
N ARG A 174 -25.20 35.78 10.62
CA ARG A 174 -25.53 36.90 11.48
C ARG A 174 -25.77 38.16 10.66
N GLY A 175 -26.61 39.07 11.16
CA GLY A 175 -26.82 40.40 10.57
C GLY A 175 -25.72 41.41 10.89
N THR A 176 -24.85 41.14 11.87
CA THR A 176 -23.73 42.03 12.27
C THR A 176 -22.40 41.28 12.29
N PRO A 177 -21.26 41.93 11.91
CA PRO A 177 -19.94 41.30 11.94
C PRO A 177 -19.61 40.74 13.31
N ALA A 178 -18.99 39.56 13.35
CA ALA A 178 -18.70 38.90 14.61
C ALA A 178 -17.77 39.75 15.50
N SER A 179 -18.19 40.01 16.74
CA SER A 179 -17.44 40.79 17.74
C SER A 179 -16.23 40.04 18.32
N GLY A 180 -16.14 38.73 18.09
CA GLY A 180 -15.05 37.85 18.44
C GLY A 180 -15.23 36.49 17.74
N ASP A 181 -14.29 35.57 17.96
CA ASP A 181 -14.36 34.23 17.37
C ASP A 181 -15.48 33.40 18.02
N ILE A 182 -16.39 32.88 17.19
CA ILE A 182 -17.53 32.06 17.63
C ILE A 182 -17.33 30.64 17.11
N ALA A 183 -17.23 29.68 18.02
CA ALA A 183 -17.10 28.27 17.67
C ALA A 183 -18.47 27.60 17.51
N VAL A 184 -18.71 27.00 16.34
CA VAL A 184 -19.78 26.04 16.11
C VAL A 184 -19.21 24.64 16.38
N PRO A 185 -19.59 23.98 17.48
CA PRO A 185 -19.07 22.66 17.80
C PRO A 185 -19.61 21.61 16.81
N ALA A 186 -18.83 20.54 16.59
CA ALA A 186 -19.36 19.31 16.02
C ALA A 186 -20.44 18.76 16.97
N GLY A 187 -21.51 18.20 16.41
CA GLY A 187 -22.65 17.73 17.20
C GLY A 187 -23.76 18.76 17.45
N THR A 188 -23.72 19.90 16.77
CA THR A 188 -24.81 20.89 16.83
C THR A 188 -26.00 20.39 16.01
N LEU A 189 -27.17 20.30 16.63
CA LEU A 189 -28.40 19.87 15.98
C LEU A 189 -29.11 21.05 15.28
N VAL A 190 -29.39 20.86 13.99
CA VAL A 190 -30.17 21.77 13.14
C VAL A 190 -31.32 21.00 12.51
N SER A 191 -32.47 21.63 12.29
CA SER A 191 -33.65 20.95 11.79
C SER A 191 -34.37 21.72 10.67
N THR A 192 -35.16 20.99 9.90
CA THR A 192 -36.13 21.57 8.97
C THR A 192 -37.42 21.97 9.69
N ASP A 193 -38.26 22.73 9.00
CA ASP A 193 -39.64 23.04 9.39
C ASP A 193 -40.54 21.78 9.51
N GLN A 194 -40.19 20.73 8.77
CA GLN A 194 -40.85 19.41 8.79
C GLN A 194 -40.35 18.48 9.91
N GLY A 195 -39.46 18.94 10.80
CA GLY A 195 -38.98 18.18 11.95
C GLY A 195 -37.89 17.15 11.65
N ARG A 196 -37.23 17.24 10.49
CA ARG A 196 -36.07 16.39 10.15
C ARG A 196 -34.81 16.96 10.77
N ASN A 197 -34.03 16.13 11.46
CA ASN A 197 -32.85 16.56 12.21
C ASN A 197 -31.55 16.25 11.48
N PHE A 198 -30.60 17.19 11.58
CA PHE A 198 -29.26 17.12 11.04
C PHE A 198 -28.27 17.55 12.14
N GLU A 199 -27.07 17.00 12.07
CA GLU A 199 -26.00 17.23 13.04
C GLU A 199 -24.75 17.74 12.32
N THR A 200 -24.06 18.75 12.88
CA THR A 200 -22.78 19.22 12.33
C THR A 200 -21.69 18.15 12.48
N SER A 201 -21.03 17.79 11.38
CA SER A 201 -20.01 16.73 11.37
C SER A 201 -18.64 17.22 11.85
N GLU A 202 -18.34 18.50 11.65
CA GLU A 202 -17.05 19.10 12.02
C GLU A 202 -17.24 20.40 12.80
N LYS A 203 -16.26 20.70 13.66
CA LYS A 203 -16.16 22.00 14.32
C LYS A 203 -15.69 23.05 13.30
N ARG A 204 -16.38 24.19 13.28
CA ARG A 204 -15.98 25.37 12.48
C ARG A 204 -16.06 26.62 13.34
N THR A 205 -15.18 27.58 13.09
CA THR A 205 -15.13 28.84 13.83
C THR A 205 -15.45 29.99 12.90
N LEU A 206 -16.48 30.76 13.22
CA LEU A 206 -16.75 32.05 12.62
C LEU A 206 -15.74 33.05 13.20
N ARG A 207 -14.82 33.55 12.37
CA ARG A 207 -13.78 34.48 12.83
C ARG A 207 -14.35 35.87 13.05
N GLN A 208 -13.70 36.64 13.93
CA GLN A 208 -14.01 38.06 14.13
C GLN A 208 -14.09 38.81 12.78
N GLY A 209 -15.12 39.63 12.60
CA GLY A 209 -15.35 40.40 11.37
C GLY A 209 -16.08 39.64 10.24
N GLN A 210 -16.29 38.32 10.36
CA GLN A 210 -17.08 37.55 9.39
C GLN A 210 -18.58 37.57 9.72
N LEU A 211 -19.41 37.47 8.68
CA LEU A 211 -20.88 37.46 8.79
C LEU A 211 -21.49 36.05 8.72
N ALA A 212 -20.76 35.10 8.13
CA ALA A 212 -21.25 33.75 7.90
C ALA A 212 -20.13 32.71 7.88
N VAL A 213 -20.45 31.47 8.26
CA VAL A 213 -19.55 30.33 8.19
C VAL A 213 -20.28 29.10 7.63
N VAL A 214 -19.65 28.41 6.69
CA VAL A 214 -20.15 27.16 6.11
C VAL A 214 -19.66 26.00 6.98
N VAL A 215 -20.59 25.13 7.37
CA VAL A 215 -20.34 23.98 8.24
C VAL A 215 -20.97 22.73 7.61
N PRO A 216 -20.20 21.64 7.45
CA PRO A 216 -20.76 20.40 6.93
C PRO A 216 -21.71 19.76 7.96
N VAL A 217 -22.81 19.19 7.47
CA VAL A 217 -23.85 18.53 8.26
C VAL A 217 -24.17 17.15 7.71
N ARG A 218 -24.68 16.29 8.60
CA ARG A 218 -25.13 14.93 8.30
C ARG A 218 -26.54 14.73 8.85
N ALA A 219 -27.43 14.09 8.10
CA ALA A 219 -28.76 13.71 8.57
C ALA A 219 -28.67 12.76 9.76
N GLN A 220 -29.60 12.87 10.71
CA GLN A 220 -29.71 11.95 11.84
C GLN A 220 -30.55 10.71 11.49
N ASP A 221 -31.57 10.89 10.65
CA ASP A 221 -32.44 9.84 10.18
C ASP A 221 -31.91 9.24 8.86
N GLU A 222 -32.06 7.93 8.72
CA GLU A 222 -31.59 7.18 7.56
C GLU A 222 -32.59 7.21 6.41
N GLY A 223 -32.09 7.17 5.18
CA GLY A 223 -32.94 7.06 3.99
C GLY A 223 -33.40 8.40 3.41
N PRO A 224 -34.30 8.38 2.40
CA PRO A 224 -34.57 9.51 1.50
C PRO A 224 -35.10 10.75 2.21
N ASP A 225 -35.62 10.62 3.42
CA ASP A 225 -36.02 11.75 4.27
C ASP A 225 -34.84 12.67 4.62
N GLY A 226 -33.60 12.16 4.60
CA GLY A 226 -32.39 12.97 4.73
C GLY A 226 -32.13 13.91 3.55
N ARG A 227 -32.77 13.69 2.38
CA ARG A 227 -32.68 14.60 1.22
C ARG A 227 -33.64 15.77 1.41
N VAL A 228 -33.07 16.96 1.48
CA VAL A 228 -33.79 18.22 1.62
C VAL A 228 -33.27 19.21 0.59
N GLU A 229 -34.19 19.98 0.01
CA GLU A 229 -33.85 21.01 -0.97
C GLU A 229 -33.09 22.17 -0.32
N ALA A 230 -32.47 23.00 -1.15
CA ALA A 230 -31.82 24.23 -0.69
C ALA A 230 -32.81 25.11 0.10
N GLY A 231 -32.38 25.64 1.24
CA GLY A 231 -33.16 26.50 2.12
C GLY A 231 -34.14 25.79 3.07
N ALA A 232 -34.21 24.46 3.08
CA ALA A 232 -35.10 23.71 3.95
C ALA A 232 -34.63 23.62 5.43
N ILE A 233 -33.33 23.69 5.68
CA ILE A 233 -32.76 23.65 7.05
C ILE A 233 -32.76 25.08 7.60
N VAL A 234 -33.66 25.37 8.56
CA VAL A 234 -33.94 26.74 9.00
C VAL A 234 -33.86 26.94 10.53
N ALA A 235 -33.83 25.86 11.31
CA ALA A 235 -33.87 25.93 12.76
C ALA A 235 -32.59 25.35 13.39
N VAL A 236 -32.14 25.97 14.49
CA VAL A 236 -31.08 25.43 15.34
C VAL A 236 -31.71 24.99 16.66
N ASN A 237 -31.69 23.69 16.96
CA ASN A 237 -32.37 23.15 18.14
C ASN A 237 -31.69 23.59 19.45
N ARG A 238 -30.38 23.88 19.40
CA ARG A 238 -29.61 24.45 20.51
C ARG A 238 -28.94 25.76 20.06
N PRO A 239 -29.52 26.92 20.37
CA PRO A 239 -28.98 28.21 19.95
C PRO A 239 -27.52 28.38 20.37
N ILE A 240 -26.66 28.75 19.41
CA ILE A 240 -25.26 29.10 19.66
C ILE A 240 -25.20 30.60 19.89
N PHE A 241 -24.57 31.03 20.97
CA PHE A 241 -24.46 32.45 21.28
C PHE A 241 -23.73 33.20 20.17
N GLY A 242 -24.39 34.24 19.64
CA GLY A 242 -23.86 35.04 18.55
C GLY A 242 -24.08 34.45 17.15
N ILE A 243 -24.99 33.49 16.96
CA ILE A 243 -25.49 33.09 15.63
C ILE A 243 -26.99 33.41 15.56
N GLU A 244 -27.45 34.04 14.47
CA GLU A 244 -28.83 34.55 14.35
C GLU A 244 -29.72 33.65 13.50
N SER A 245 -29.18 33.09 12.40
CA SER A 245 -29.93 32.22 11.50
C SER A 245 -29.05 31.11 10.92
N VAL A 246 -29.72 30.09 10.42
CA VAL A 246 -29.12 28.93 9.77
C VAL A 246 -29.85 28.69 8.45
N SER A 247 -29.12 28.40 7.39
CA SER A 247 -29.70 28.05 6.08
C SER A 247 -28.79 27.07 5.35
N ASN A 248 -29.34 26.14 4.57
CA ASN A 248 -28.53 25.32 3.66
C ASN A 248 -28.54 25.92 2.24
N PRO A 249 -27.42 26.43 1.72
CA PRO A 249 -27.38 27.04 0.39
C PRO A 249 -27.57 26.03 -0.75
N GLY A 250 -27.29 24.75 -0.50
CA GLY A 250 -27.49 23.65 -1.46
C GLY A 250 -28.37 22.55 -0.88
N ALA A 251 -28.93 21.71 -1.76
CA ALA A 251 -29.64 20.52 -1.35
C ALA A 251 -28.69 19.50 -0.68
N THR A 252 -29.20 18.73 0.28
CA THR A 252 -28.44 17.61 0.83
C THR A 252 -28.44 16.45 -0.17
N PHE A 253 -27.33 15.74 -0.23
CA PHE A 253 -27.11 14.63 -1.14
C PHE A 253 -26.59 13.42 -0.37
N PHE A 254 -26.81 12.21 -0.89
CA PHE A 254 -26.06 11.06 -0.39
C PHE A 254 -24.72 11.03 -1.10
N ALA A 255 -23.62 10.92 -0.35
CA ALA A 255 -22.28 10.79 -0.92
C ALA A 255 -22.14 9.52 -1.79
N THR A 256 -23.01 8.53 -1.62
CA THR A 256 -23.06 7.30 -2.41
C THR A 256 -24.50 6.81 -2.47
N ALA A 257 -24.90 6.02 -3.47
CA ALA A 257 -26.18 5.31 -3.44
C ALA A 257 -26.08 4.07 -2.52
N LYS A 258 -27.20 3.61 -1.96
CA LYS A 258 -27.23 2.32 -1.24
C LYS A 258 -26.81 1.22 -2.22
N GLU A 259 -25.80 0.45 -1.85
CA GLU A 259 -25.34 -0.69 -2.65
C GLU A 259 -26.47 -1.72 -2.77
N THR A 260 -26.80 -2.13 -4.01
CA THR A 260 -27.83 -3.14 -4.28
C THR A 260 -27.32 -4.55 -3.94
N ASP A 261 -28.23 -5.51 -3.80
CA ASP A 261 -27.85 -6.91 -3.56
C ASP A 261 -26.96 -7.45 -4.67
N GLU A 262 -27.25 -7.12 -5.93
CA GLU A 262 -26.44 -7.50 -7.09
C GLU A 262 -25.00 -6.95 -7.01
N GLN A 263 -24.86 -5.68 -6.63
CA GLN A 263 -23.56 -5.02 -6.47
C GLN A 263 -22.79 -5.62 -5.29
N LEU A 264 -23.46 -5.90 -4.18
CA LEU A 264 -22.86 -6.53 -3.02
C LEU A 264 -22.39 -7.96 -3.33
N ARG A 265 -23.20 -8.76 -4.05
CA ARG A 265 -22.81 -10.10 -4.51
C ARG A 265 -21.59 -10.04 -5.43
N ALA A 266 -21.59 -9.13 -6.41
CA ALA A 266 -20.45 -8.96 -7.31
C ALA A 266 -19.17 -8.59 -6.54
N ARG A 267 -19.26 -7.69 -5.55
CA ARG A 267 -18.14 -7.33 -4.70
C ARG A 267 -17.69 -8.49 -3.80
N ALA A 268 -18.61 -9.27 -3.26
CA ALA A 268 -18.30 -10.45 -2.45
C ALA A 268 -17.55 -11.52 -3.27
N ARG A 269 -18.03 -11.80 -4.48
CA ARG A 269 -17.37 -12.73 -5.42
C ARG A 269 -15.97 -12.24 -5.79
N ALA A 270 -15.85 -10.96 -6.18
CA ALA A 270 -14.55 -10.38 -6.50
C ALA A 270 -13.60 -10.38 -5.30
N THR A 271 -14.11 -10.20 -4.08
CA THR A 271 -13.29 -10.30 -2.86
C THR A 271 -12.82 -11.72 -2.61
N LEU A 272 -13.67 -12.73 -2.82
CA LEU A 272 -13.28 -14.13 -2.71
C LEU A 272 -12.23 -14.50 -3.76
N GLU A 273 -12.39 -14.04 -5.01
CA GLU A 273 -11.44 -14.24 -6.10
C GLU A 273 -10.10 -13.54 -5.85
N ARG A 274 -10.13 -12.32 -5.26
CA ARG A 274 -8.93 -11.58 -4.82
C ARG A 274 -8.24 -12.20 -3.61
N ALA A 275 -9.00 -12.73 -2.65
CA ALA A 275 -8.47 -13.41 -1.47
C ALA A 275 -7.90 -14.79 -1.80
N GLY A 276 -8.39 -15.41 -2.88
CA GLY A 276 -7.80 -16.60 -3.47
C GLY A 276 -6.35 -16.35 -3.86
N ARG A 277 -5.50 -17.33 -3.60
CA ARG A 277 -4.17 -17.45 -4.23
C ARG A 277 -4.21 -18.65 -5.15
N SER A 278 -3.29 -18.74 -6.11
CA SER A 278 -3.06 -19.94 -6.91
C SER A 278 -4.11 -20.27 -8.01
N THR A 279 -4.97 -19.33 -8.41
CA THR A 279 -5.83 -19.46 -9.60
C THR A 279 -5.46 -18.44 -10.68
N VAL A 280 -5.89 -18.67 -11.93
CA VAL A 280 -5.66 -17.74 -13.06
C VAL A 280 -6.24 -16.35 -12.76
N ASP A 281 -7.47 -16.31 -12.25
CA ASP A 281 -8.14 -15.07 -11.89
C ASP A 281 -7.48 -14.38 -10.68
N ALA A 282 -7.01 -15.14 -9.68
CA ALA A 282 -6.25 -14.58 -8.58
C ALA A 282 -4.96 -13.90 -9.05
N ILE A 283 -4.21 -14.51 -9.97
CA ILE A 283 -3.00 -13.89 -10.56
C ILE A 283 -3.37 -12.61 -11.30
N ARG A 284 -4.46 -12.63 -12.08
CA ARG A 284 -4.95 -11.46 -12.82
C ARG A 284 -5.34 -10.31 -11.89
N TYR A 285 -6.19 -10.57 -10.89
CA TYR A 285 -6.66 -9.53 -9.97
C TYR A 285 -5.55 -9.00 -9.07
N HIS A 286 -4.65 -9.87 -8.61
CA HIS A 286 -3.53 -9.46 -7.76
C HIS A 286 -2.51 -8.60 -8.54
N LEU A 287 -2.35 -8.82 -9.84
CA LEU A 287 -1.55 -7.95 -10.72
C LEU A 287 -2.17 -6.56 -10.87
N ILE A 288 -3.49 -6.47 -11.05
CA ILE A 288 -4.22 -5.19 -11.13
C ILE A 288 -4.13 -4.41 -9.81
N GLU A 289 -4.18 -5.09 -8.66
CA GLU A 289 -4.16 -4.44 -7.35
C GLU A 289 -2.76 -3.93 -6.95
N ARG A 290 -1.69 -4.64 -7.32
CA ARG A 290 -0.32 -4.27 -6.95
C ARG A 290 0.41 -3.36 -7.93
N VAL A 291 -0.08 -3.26 -9.16
CA VAL A 291 0.60 -2.52 -10.22
C VAL A 291 -0.39 -1.53 -10.82
N ASP A 292 -0.25 -0.26 -10.43
CA ASP A 292 -1.17 0.83 -10.82
C ASP A 292 -1.32 0.97 -12.35
N GLU A 293 -0.29 0.59 -13.11
CA GLU A 293 -0.29 0.64 -14.57
C GLU A 293 -1.08 -0.51 -15.23
N VAL A 294 -1.46 -1.56 -14.49
CA VAL A 294 -2.17 -2.73 -14.99
C VAL A 294 -3.67 -2.60 -14.73
N THR A 295 -4.46 -2.65 -15.80
CA THR A 295 -5.93 -2.55 -15.78
C THR A 295 -6.55 -3.80 -16.40
N GLU A 296 -7.86 -4.00 -16.24
CA GLU A 296 -8.53 -5.17 -16.82
C GLU A 296 -8.43 -5.24 -18.36
N GLU A 297 -8.22 -4.10 -19.01
CA GLU A 297 -8.14 -3.96 -20.47
C GLU A 297 -6.76 -4.30 -21.03
N ASN A 298 -5.70 -4.30 -20.20
CA ASN A 298 -4.32 -4.48 -20.64
C ASN A 298 -3.64 -5.75 -20.11
N ILE A 299 -4.41 -6.70 -19.54
CA ILE A 299 -3.90 -7.96 -18.99
C ILE A 299 -4.64 -9.18 -19.54
N GLU A 300 -3.87 -10.18 -20.00
CA GLU A 300 -4.34 -11.51 -20.38
C GLU A 300 -3.53 -12.56 -19.62
N VAL A 301 -4.20 -13.46 -18.89
CA VAL A 301 -3.57 -14.58 -18.18
C VAL A 301 -4.16 -15.89 -18.70
N ARG A 302 -3.31 -16.82 -19.15
CA ARG A 302 -3.74 -18.09 -19.75
C ARG A 302 -2.87 -19.26 -19.30
N GLU A 303 -3.51 -20.38 -18.98
CA GLU A 303 -2.80 -21.64 -18.77
C GLU A 303 -2.43 -22.31 -20.10
N ARG A 304 -1.20 -22.87 -20.18
CA ARG A 304 -0.77 -23.61 -21.36
C ARG A 304 -1.39 -25.01 -21.37
N ALA A 305 -2.31 -25.24 -22.30
CA ALA A 305 -2.90 -26.57 -22.52
C ALA A 305 -1.86 -27.64 -22.90
N GLU A 306 -0.73 -27.24 -23.51
CA GLU A 306 0.31 -28.14 -24.03
C GLU A 306 1.35 -28.56 -22.99
N THR A 307 1.48 -27.85 -21.86
CA THR A 307 2.49 -28.14 -20.84
C THR A 307 1.95 -27.82 -19.44
N PRO A 308 1.58 -28.84 -18.65
CA PRO A 308 1.09 -28.65 -17.28
C PRO A 308 2.09 -27.89 -16.42
N GLY A 309 1.61 -27.00 -15.56
CA GLY A 309 2.44 -26.21 -14.63
C GLY A 309 3.05 -24.93 -15.22
N PHE A 310 2.61 -24.50 -16.41
CA PHE A 310 2.99 -23.22 -17.01
C PHE A 310 1.78 -22.30 -17.23
N VAL A 311 1.91 -21.05 -16.79
CA VAL A 311 0.94 -19.98 -17.00
C VAL A 311 1.62 -18.83 -17.73
N ASP A 312 1.00 -18.33 -18.80
CA ASP A 312 1.46 -17.17 -19.54
C ASP A 312 0.67 -15.93 -19.12
N VAL A 313 1.37 -14.85 -18.80
CA VAL A 313 0.83 -13.52 -18.50
C VAL A 313 1.27 -12.56 -19.61
N ARG A 314 0.32 -11.89 -20.25
CA ARG A 314 0.58 -10.85 -21.25
C ARG A 314 0.06 -9.52 -20.76
N LEU A 315 0.94 -8.53 -20.77
CA LEU A 315 0.68 -7.16 -20.32
C LEU A 315 0.88 -6.21 -21.51
N GLY A 316 -0.15 -5.43 -21.83
CA GLY A 316 -0.16 -4.42 -22.90
C GLY A 316 0.28 -3.05 -22.39
N LEU A 317 1.54 -2.93 -21.95
CA LEU A 317 2.09 -1.70 -21.38
C LEU A 317 3.03 -0.98 -22.37
N GLU A 318 2.87 0.34 -22.54
CA GLU A 318 3.68 1.14 -23.48
C GLU A 318 5.06 1.51 -22.93
N THR A 319 5.21 1.59 -21.59
CA THR A 319 6.47 1.93 -20.92
C THR A 319 6.89 0.77 -20.01
N THR A 320 8.08 0.23 -20.23
CA THR A 320 8.64 -0.89 -19.45
C THR A 320 9.89 -0.42 -18.71
N GLY A 321 9.69 0.13 -17.51
CA GLY A 321 10.80 0.46 -16.59
C GLY A 321 11.25 -0.76 -15.80
N PRO A 322 12.54 -0.86 -15.39
CA PRO A 322 13.02 -1.98 -14.57
C PRO A 322 12.28 -2.09 -13.22
N ASP A 323 11.80 -0.99 -12.66
CA ASP A 323 10.99 -0.98 -11.44
C ASP A 323 9.59 -1.58 -11.65
N LEU A 324 8.98 -1.34 -12.82
CA LEU A 324 7.68 -1.90 -13.18
C LEU A 324 7.76 -3.41 -13.36
N VAL A 325 8.80 -3.90 -14.04
CA VAL A 325 9.05 -5.35 -14.20
C VAL A 325 9.21 -6.02 -12.83
N ARG A 326 9.98 -5.42 -11.92
CA ARG A 326 10.13 -5.94 -10.55
C ARG A 326 8.80 -6.01 -9.80
N ARG A 327 7.97 -4.97 -9.85
CA ARG A 327 6.64 -4.97 -9.20
C ARG A 327 5.72 -6.06 -9.76
N VAL A 328 5.73 -6.23 -11.09
CA VAL A 328 4.97 -7.29 -11.78
C VAL A 328 5.47 -8.68 -11.36
N GLU A 329 6.78 -8.91 -11.31
CA GLU A 329 7.37 -10.18 -10.87
C GLU A 329 7.03 -10.48 -9.41
N GLU A 330 7.13 -9.50 -8.50
CA GLU A 330 6.75 -9.64 -7.09
C GLU A 330 5.25 -9.94 -6.93
N ALA A 331 4.39 -9.28 -7.71
CA ALA A 331 2.95 -9.53 -7.71
C ALA A 331 2.60 -10.94 -8.21
N ILE A 332 3.30 -11.44 -9.25
CA ILE A 332 3.16 -12.81 -9.74
C ILE A 332 3.65 -13.82 -8.70
N LEU A 333 4.77 -13.55 -8.05
CA LEU A 333 5.37 -14.45 -7.06
C LEU A 333 4.49 -14.69 -5.84
N ASP A 334 3.80 -13.66 -5.35
CA ASP A 334 2.92 -13.77 -4.17
C ASP A 334 1.57 -14.45 -4.50
N ALA A 335 1.10 -14.31 -5.74
CA ALA A 335 -0.16 -14.91 -6.19
C ALA A 335 -0.02 -16.35 -6.69
N ARG A 336 1.15 -16.74 -7.22
CA ARG A 336 1.32 -18.06 -7.88
C ARG A 336 1.33 -19.24 -6.88
N PRO A 337 0.88 -20.43 -7.32
CA PRO A 337 1.06 -21.66 -6.56
C PRO A 337 2.53 -22.11 -6.54
N ALA A 338 2.93 -22.80 -5.47
CA ALA A 338 4.21 -23.48 -5.42
C ALA A 338 4.29 -24.55 -6.54
N GLY A 339 5.39 -24.56 -7.30
CA GLY A 339 5.62 -25.51 -8.39
C GLY A 339 5.13 -25.07 -9.77
N VAL A 340 4.34 -23.98 -9.87
CA VAL A 340 3.88 -23.43 -11.16
C VAL A 340 4.81 -22.31 -11.64
N ARG A 341 5.17 -22.36 -12.92
CA ARG A 341 6.03 -21.37 -13.59
C ARG A 341 5.16 -20.40 -14.36
N VAL A 342 5.27 -19.12 -14.00
CA VAL A 342 4.56 -18.04 -14.68
C VAL A 342 5.55 -17.29 -15.56
N LEU A 343 5.22 -17.11 -16.84
CA LEU A 343 6.04 -16.39 -17.82
C LEU A 343 5.33 -15.11 -18.23
N HIS A 344 6.04 -13.97 -18.23
CA HIS A 344 5.49 -12.69 -18.69
C HIS A 344 6.22 -12.15 -19.92
N ASN A 345 5.55 -11.30 -20.68
CA ASN A 345 6.06 -10.68 -21.93
C ASN A 345 6.95 -9.45 -21.71
N LEU A 346 7.08 -8.94 -20.48
CA LEU A 346 7.95 -7.80 -20.19
C LEU A 346 9.43 -8.24 -20.24
N THR A 347 10.24 -7.55 -21.04
CA THR A 347 11.68 -7.82 -21.15
C THR A 347 12.42 -7.16 -19.99
N SER A 348 13.03 -7.94 -19.11
CA SER A 348 14.05 -7.43 -18.18
C SER A 348 15.18 -6.80 -19.02
N GLY A 349 15.39 -5.50 -18.91
CA GLY A 349 16.31 -4.76 -19.76
C GLY A 349 17.73 -5.32 -19.73
N ALA A 350 18.14 -5.95 -20.84
CA ALA A 350 19.52 -5.96 -21.33
C ALA A 350 19.55 -6.33 -22.83
N ALA A 351 19.36 -5.33 -23.69
CA ALA A 351 19.80 -5.31 -25.09
C ALA A 351 20.31 -3.88 -25.35
N ALA A 352 21.49 -3.56 -25.90
CA ALA A 352 22.63 -4.26 -26.50
C ALA A 352 23.90 -3.35 -26.28
N PRO A 353 25.16 -3.62 -26.72
CA PRO A 353 25.56 -4.15 -28.02
C PRO A 353 26.44 -5.41 -27.98
N ALA A 354 26.48 -6.09 -29.12
CA ALA A 354 27.37 -7.21 -29.38
C ALA A 354 28.85 -6.77 -29.37
N GLY A 355 29.69 -7.57 -28.71
CA GLY A 355 31.13 -7.64 -28.99
C GLY A 355 32.06 -7.25 -27.86
N ALA A 356 32.29 -8.16 -26.90
CA ALA A 356 33.60 -8.45 -26.31
C ALA A 356 33.49 -9.71 -25.41
N PRO A 357 34.45 -10.65 -25.45
CA PRO A 357 34.36 -11.86 -24.63
C PRO A 357 34.72 -11.50 -23.18
N VAL A 358 33.74 -11.54 -22.28
CA VAL A 358 33.99 -11.50 -20.84
C VAL A 358 34.09 -12.94 -20.36
N THR A 359 35.24 -13.28 -19.79
CA THR A 359 35.55 -14.56 -19.17
C THR A 359 34.48 -14.93 -18.15
N GLY A 360 33.71 -15.97 -18.44
CA GLY A 360 32.70 -16.51 -17.53
C GLY A 360 33.32 -16.96 -16.20
N ILE A 361 32.59 -16.71 -15.12
CA ILE A 361 32.89 -17.17 -13.77
C ILE A 361 33.09 -18.69 -13.81
N GLY A 362 34.27 -19.16 -13.39
CA GLY A 362 34.60 -20.58 -13.41
C GLY A 362 33.65 -21.40 -12.53
N ARG A 363 33.39 -22.65 -12.94
CA ARG A 363 32.60 -23.66 -12.21
C ARG A 363 32.84 -23.74 -10.68
N PRO A 364 34.05 -23.50 -10.14
CA PRO A 364 34.27 -23.47 -8.69
C PRO A 364 33.49 -22.36 -7.96
N ALA A 365 33.37 -21.18 -8.57
CA ALA A 365 32.64 -20.04 -7.99
C ALA A 365 31.12 -20.24 -8.10
N ALA A 366 30.64 -20.86 -9.18
CA ALA A 366 29.22 -21.24 -9.29
C ALA A 366 28.80 -22.31 -8.26
N LEU A 367 29.70 -23.23 -7.90
CA LEU A 367 29.46 -24.22 -6.84
C LEU A 367 29.48 -23.60 -5.44
N ALA A 368 30.27 -22.55 -5.22
CA ALA A 368 30.28 -21.79 -3.97
C ALA A 368 28.96 -21.01 -3.77
N ASP A 369 28.44 -20.37 -4.82
CA ASP A 369 27.15 -19.67 -4.80
C ASP A 369 25.95 -20.60 -4.53
N PHE A 370 25.98 -21.85 -5.04
CA PHE A 370 24.93 -22.84 -4.77
C PHE A 370 25.00 -23.42 -3.35
N ALA A 371 26.18 -23.41 -2.71
CA ALA A 371 26.36 -23.92 -1.35
C ALA A 371 26.00 -22.88 -0.27
N SER A 372 26.04 -21.58 -0.58
CA SER A 372 25.58 -20.51 0.31
C SER A 372 24.06 -20.34 0.23
N ALA A 373 23.32 -21.15 0.99
CA ALA A 373 21.88 -20.99 1.14
C ALA A 373 21.53 -19.61 1.73
N GLY A 374 21.13 -18.66 0.88
CA GLY A 374 20.55 -17.38 1.29
C GLY A 374 21.53 -16.22 1.51
N THR A 375 22.83 -16.42 1.37
CA THR A 375 23.81 -15.32 1.45
C THR A 375 24.00 -14.73 0.05
N PRO A 376 23.75 -13.43 -0.18
CA PRO A 376 24.03 -12.81 -1.48
C PRO A 376 25.53 -12.89 -1.78
N ALA A 377 25.88 -13.22 -3.03
CA ALA A 377 27.27 -13.31 -3.48
C ALA A 377 28.04 -12.03 -3.07
N GLY A 378 29.16 -12.21 -2.37
CA GLY A 378 29.99 -11.10 -1.88
C GLY A 378 29.60 -10.52 -0.51
N ALA A 379 28.71 -11.15 0.27
CA ALA A 379 28.51 -10.74 1.66
C ALA A 379 29.76 -11.02 2.50
N HIS A 380 30.10 -10.08 3.37
CA HIS A 380 31.17 -10.21 4.33
C HIS A 380 30.76 -11.18 5.45
N ALA A 381 31.48 -12.28 5.56
CA ALA A 381 31.40 -13.17 6.71
C ALA A 381 32.44 -12.75 7.75
N PHE A 382 31.99 -12.54 8.99
CA PHE A 382 32.87 -12.23 10.11
C PHE A 382 33.66 -13.45 10.56
N THR A 383 34.89 -13.25 11.00
CA THR A 383 35.77 -14.32 11.49
C THR A 383 35.32 -14.85 12.85
N ALA A 384 35.74 -16.07 13.21
CA ALA A 384 35.39 -16.69 14.49
C ALA A 384 35.86 -15.84 15.69
N ASP A 385 37.01 -15.18 15.57
CA ASP A 385 37.57 -14.30 16.60
C ASP A 385 36.72 -13.03 16.78
N GLU A 386 36.21 -12.44 15.69
CA GLU A 386 35.31 -11.28 15.75
C GLU A 386 33.95 -11.65 16.36
N LEU A 387 33.42 -12.82 16.00
CA LEU A 387 32.16 -13.34 16.53
C LEU A 387 32.24 -13.75 18.01
N ALA A 388 33.44 -14.08 18.51
CA ALA A 388 33.68 -14.38 19.92
C ALA A 388 33.57 -13.13 20.82
N THR A 389 33.71 -11.93 20.25
CA THR A 389 33.50 -10.66 20.97
C THR A 389 32.03 -10.30 21.17
N GLN A 390 31.11 -11.05 20.55
CA GLN A 390 29.68 -10.79 20.55
C GLN A 390 28.93 -11.80 21.46
N PRO A 391 27.81 -11.40 22.07
CA PRO A 391 26.96 -12.32 22.82
C PRO A 391 26.43 -13.48 21.96
N GLU A 392 26.22 -14.63 22.57
CA GLU A 392 25.73 -15.82 21.87
C GLU A 392 24.34 -15.56 21.24
N GLY A 393 24.23 -15.79 19.93
CA GLY A 393 22.98 -15.57 19.17
C GLY A 393 22.68 -14.13 18.75
N ILE A 394 23.46 -13.14 19.19
CA ILE A 394 23.27 -11.71 18.84
C ILE A 394 24.48 -11.17 18.08
N LEU A 395 24.23 -10.31 17.10
CA LEU A 395 25.24 -9.61 16.32
C LEU A 395 25.03 -8.10 16.50
N ASN A 396 25.78 -7.48 17.41
CA ASN A 396 25.69 -6.03 17.60
C ASN A 396 26.44 -5.32 16.48
N LEU A 397 25.72 -4.50 15.74
CA LEU A 397 26.23 -3.69 14.66
C LEU A 397 26.45 -2.25 15.12
N ARG A 398 27.36 -1.57 14.44
CA ARG A 398 27.55 -0.13 14.48
C ARG A 398 27.46 0.39 13.04
N ALA A 399 26.84 1.54 12.87
CA ALA A 399 26.67 2.17 11.56
C ALA A 399 27.10 3.63 11.61
N GLU A 400 27.74 4.11 10.55
CA GLU A 400 28.08 5.51 10.36
C GLU A 400 27.48 5.96 9.03
N VAL A 401 26.62 6.96 9.11
CA VAL A 401 25.87 7.54 8.00
C VAL A 401 26.29 8.98 7.83
N LEU A 402 26.73 9.34 6.64
CA LEU A 402 26.93 10.73 6.24
C LEU A 402 25.96 11.06 5.11
N LEU A 403 25.20 12.15 5.26
CA LEU A 403 24.15 12.58 4.34
C LEU A 403 24.57 13.83 3.59
N ARG A 404 24.33 13.88 2.29
CA ARG A 404 24.40 15.12 1.51
C ARG A 404 22.98 15.66 1.31
N PRO A 405 22.67 16.88 1.76
CA PRO A 405 21.34 17.45 1.58
C PRO A 405 21.10 17.87 0.11
N ALA A 406 19.85 17.78 -0.35
CA ALA A 406 19.44 18.09 -1.73
C ALA A 406 19.20 19.59 -2.00
N GLY A 407 19.02 20.40 -0.96
CA GLY A 407 18.75 21.84 -1.05
C GLY A 407 19.88 22.72 -0.51
N GLY A 408 19.99 23.95 -1.02
CA GLY A 408 20.90 24.96 -0.48
C GLY A 408 20.38 25.55 0.83
N SER A 409 21.25 25.58 1.86
CA SER A 409 21.01 26.08 3.22
C SER A 409 19.78 25.52 3.95
N LEU A 410 19.94 24.36 4.61
CA LEU A 410 18.99 23.87 5.61
C LEU A 410 19.15 24.65 6.92
N SER A 411 18.04 24.92 7.62
CA SER A 411 18.08 25.46 8.99
C SER A 411 18.61 24.43 9.99
N VAL A 412 19.10 24.87 11.15
CA VAL A 412 19.63 23.98 12.21
C VAL A 412 18.61 22.90 12.60
N VAL A 413 17.34 23.27 12.76
CA VAL A 413 16.25 22.33 13.10
C VAL A 413 16.06 21.28 11.99
N GLN A 414 16.11 21.68 10.72
CA GLN A 414 15.95 20.76 9.59
C GLN A 414 17.15 19.82 9.42
N LYS A 415 18.34 20.23 9.84
CA LYS A 415 19.54 19.37 9.86
C LYS A 415 19.39 18.30 10.96
N GLU A 416 19.01 18.71 12.16
CA GLU A 416 18.76 17.79 13.29
C GLU A 416 17.65 16.78 12.94
N GLU A 417 16.54 17.24 12.35
CA GLU A 417 15.46 16.36 11.88
C GLU A 417 15.93 15.33 10.84
N LEU A 418 16.83 15.73 9.93
CA LEU A 418 17.36 14.85 8.89
C LEU A 418 18.31 13.79 9.46
N GLU A 419 19.14 14.16 10.43
CA GLU A 419 20.05 13.25 11.14
C GLU A 419 19.26 12.25 11.99
N ASP A 420 18.22 12.71 12.70
CA ASP A 420 17.35 11.86 13.52
C ASP A 420 16.53 10.89 12.66
N ASP A 421 16.01 11.33 11.52
CA ASP A 421 15.29 10.45 10.58
C ASP A 421 16.23 9.37 9.99
N ALA A 422 17.43 9.75 9.58
CA ALA A 422 18.42 8.79 9.09
C ALA A 422 18.81 7.76 10.16
N ARG A 423 19.04 8.20 11.40
CA ARG A 423 19.32 7.33 12.55
C ARG A 423 18.17 6.34 12.78
N ALA A 424 16.95 6.85 12.85
CA ALA A 424 15.74 6.03 13.09
C ALA A 424 15.57 4.97 12.00
N ARG A 425 15.83 5.30 10.73
CA ARG A 425 15.72 4.36 9.60
C ARG A 425 16.75 3.24 9.64
N VAL A 426 18.00 3.53 10.03
CA VAL A 426 19.01 2.48 10.22
C VAL A 426 18.58 1.52 11.31
N ILE A 427 18.16 2.04 12.46
CA ILE A 427 17.72 1.25 13.61
C ILE A 427 16.53 0.37 13.21
N ALA A 428 15.52 0.96 12.59
CA ALA A 428 14.33 0.24 12.14
C ALA A 428 14.65 -0.87 11.14
N TYR A 429 15.56 -0.64 10.19
CA TYR A 429 15.96 -1.65 9.23
C TYR A 429 16.67 -2.84 9.88
N VAL A 430 17.68 -2.58 10.71
CA VAL A 430 18.46 -3.64 11.36
C VAL A 430 17.60 -4.43 12.35
N GLN A 431 16.75 -3.75 13.14
CA GLN A 431 15.87 -4.43 14.11
C GLN A 431 14.79 -5.28 13.44
N ALA A 432 14.33 -4.89 12.25
CA ALA A 432 13.34 -5.65 11.48
C ALA A 432 13.90 -6.93 10.83
N LEU A 433 15.24 -7.08 10.70
CA LEU A 433 15.84 -8.26 10.08
C LEU A 433 15.55 -9.54 10.89
N PRO A 434 14.92 -10.57 10.29
CA PRO A 434 14.79 -11.90 10.89
C PRO A 434 16.14 -12.49 11.30
N MET A 435 16.11 -13.44 12.25
CA MET A 435 17.32 -14.13 12.70
C MET A 435 17.98 -14.87 11.54
N GLY A 436 19.29 -14.66 11.34
CA GLY A 436 20.05 -15.31 10.28
C GLY A 436 19.86 -14.73 8.87
N GLU A 437 19.04 -13.68 8.70
CA GLU A 437 18.94 -12.99 7.42
C GLU A 437 20.14 -12.04 7.23
N PRO A 438 20.78 -12.00 6.05
CA PRO A 438 21.90 -11.10 5.80
C PRO A 438 21.44 -9.64 5.71
N LEU A 439 22.30 -8.73 6.19
CA LEU A 439 22.10 -7.29 6.00
C LEU A 439 22.47 -6.91 4.57
N ILE A 440 21.50 -6.39 3.82
CA ILE A 440 21.71 -5.97 2.43
C ILE A 440 22.07 -4.48 2.40
N PHE A 441 23.33 -4.17 2.11
CA PHE A 441 23.88 -2.81 2.15
C PHE A 441 23.12 -1.84 1.24
N HIS A 442 22.84 -2.23 0.00
CA HIS A 442 22.15 -1.37 -0.98
C HIS A 442 20.68 -1.10 -0.60
N LYS A 443 20.01 -2.03 0.09
CA LYS A 443 18.64 -1.80 0.59
C LYS A 443 18.64 -0.75 1.70
N LEU A 444 19.63 -0.79 2.58
CA LEU A 444 19.80 0.20 3.65
C LEU A 444 20.13 1.58 3.08
N VAL A 445 21.06 1.67 2.11
CA VAL A 445 21.36 2.92 1.39
C VAL A 445 20.10 3.47 0.70
N GLY A 446 19.35 2.64 -0.01
CA GLY A 446 18.11 3.06 -0.69
C GLY A 446 17.08 3.67 0.27
N ARG A 447 16.94 3.12 1.48
CA ARG A 447 16.04 3.68 2.51
C ARG A 447 16.49 5.02 3.08
N LEU A 448 17.81 5.26 3.09
CA LEU A 448 18.40 6.53 3.54
C LEU A 448 18.33 7.62 2.47
N VAL A 449 18.28 7.25 1.18
CA VAL A 449 18.12 8.18 0.05
C VAL A 449 16.66 8.51 -0.25
N GLN A 450 15.71 7.66 0.16
CA GLN A 450 14.27 7.86 -0.05
C GLN A 450 13.61 9.14 0.51
N PRO A 451 14.03 9.78 1.63
CA PRO A 451 13.38 11.00 2.10
C PRO A 451 13.62 12.20 1.18
N ASP A 452 12.60 13.04 1.03
CA ASP A 452 12.73 14.35 0.38
C ASP A 452 13.73 15.21 1.14
N GLY A 453 14.91 15.45 0.55
CA GLY A 453 15.95 16.28 1.16
C GLY A 453 17.35 15.66 1.20
N VAL A 454 17.53 14.39 0.84
CA VAL A 454 18.85 13.73 0.73
C VAL A 454 19.23 13.52 -0.73
N ALA A 455 20.36 14.10 -1.18
CA ALA A 455 20.90 13.93 -2.52
C ALA A 455 21.88 12.75 -2.64
N ASP A 456 22.64 12.47 -1.58
CA ASP A 456 23.64 11.40 -1.57
C ASP A 456 23.87 10.88 -0.14
N VAL A 457 24.34 9.64 0.00
CA VAL A 457 24.57 9.00 1.30
C VAL A 457 25.85 8.17 1.27
N ALA A 458 26.77 8.45 2.19
CA ALA A 458 27.88 7.56 2.50
C ALA A 458 27.57 6.76 3.77
N LEU A 459 27.42 5.45 3.60
CA LEU A 459 27.11 4.53 4.70
C LEU A 459 28.29 3.57 4.95
N LEU A 460 28.61 3.34 6.22
CA LEU A 460 29.50 2.30 6.71
C LEU A 460 28.77 1.47 7.76
N VAL A 461 28.84 0.14 7.67
CA VAL A 461 28.26 -0.76 8.67
C VAL A 461 29.27 -1.83 9.06
N GLY A 462 29.37 -2.15 10.35
CA GLY A 462 30.30 -3.15 10.85
C GLY A 462 29.92 -3.64 12.25
N LEU A 463 30.75 -4.49 12.85
CA LEU A 463 30.53 -4.95 14.22
C LEU A 463 30.78 -3.84 15.23
N ARG A 464 29.98 -3.85 16.29
CA ARG A 464 30.24 -3.08 17.49
C ARG A 464 31.39 -3.73 18.26
N THR A 465 32.59 -3.15 18.15
CA THR A 465 33.77 -3.57 18.91
C THR A 465 34.23 -2.45 19.84
N ALA A 466 34.98 -2.79 20.89
CA ALA A 466 35.54 -1.81 21.82
C ALA A 466 36.76 -1.03 21.25
N GLY A 467 37.17 -1.34 20.01
CA GLY A 467 38.35 -0.76 19.35
C GLY A 467 37.99 0.12 18.15
N VAL A 468 38.90 0.22 17.18
CA VAL A 468 38.66 0.99 15.94
C VAL A 468 37.51 0.38 15.16
N PHE A 469 36.50 1.18 14.86
CA PHE A 469 35.36 0.76 14.05
C PHE A 469 35.83 0.42 12.63
N THR A 470 35.59 -0.82 12.20
CA THR A 470 35.89 -1.26 10.84
C THR A 470 34.60 -1.24 10.03
N GLY A 471 34.39 -0.12 9.34
CA GLY A 471 33.21 0.09 8.51
C GLY A 471 33.31 -0.63 7.16
N LEU A 472 32.28 -1.38 6.79
CA LEU A 472 32.19 -2.11 5.53
C LEU A 472 31.12 -1.47 4.63
N ARG A 473 31.38 -1.48 3.31
CA ARG A 473 30.47 -0.99 2.25
C ARG A 473 29.87 -2.12 1.42
N GLN A 474 29.63 -3.26 2.04
CA GLN A 474 29.14 -4.47 1.38
C GLN A 474 28.11 -5.17 2.26
N ASN A 475 27.40 -6.14 1.69
CA ASN A 475 26.42 -6.94 2.43
C ASN A 475 27.11 -7.65 3.61
N LEU A 476 26.40 -7.85 4.72
CA LEU A 476 26.94 -8.54 5.89
C LEU A 476 26.18 -9.84 6.11
N ASP A 477 26.91 -10.94 6.27
CA ASP A 477 26.34 -12.22 6.71
C ASP A 477 26.14 -12.19 8.23
N THR A 478 24.93 -12.49 8.68
CA THR A 478 24.62 -12.53 10.11
C THR A 478 24.99 -13.85 10.77
N THR A 479 25.44 -14.85 10.00
CA THR A 479 25.92 -16.15 10.49
C THR A 479 24.91 -16.86 11.41
N GLY A 480 23.62 -16.71 11.10
CA GLY A 480 22.53 -17.28 11.89
C GLY A 480 22.18 -16.51 13.18
N ARG A 481 22.80 -15.36 13.44
CA ARG A 481 22.55 -14.52 14.64
C ARG A 481 21.51 -13.44 14.37
N LYS A 482 20.89 -12.88 15.42
CA LYS A 482 20.01 -11.72 15.32
C LYS A 482 20.85 -10.44 15.26
N ALA A 483 20.74 -9.70 14.15
CA ALA A 483 21.35 -8.38 14.04
C ALA A 483 20.63 -7.37 14.95
N THR A 484 21.40 -6.62 15.72
CA THR A 484 20.92 -5.58 16.63
C THR A 484 21.79 -4.35 16.51
N ILE A 485 21.20 -3.16 16.64
CA ILE A 485 21.92 -1.89 16.68
C ILE A 485 21.24 -0.99 17.71
N GLY A 486 22.05 -0.37 18.58
CA GLY A 486 21.59 0.59 19.56
C GLY A 486 21.52 2.00 19.00
N GLU A 487 20.75 2.87 19.64
CA GLU A 487 20.59 4.28 19.24
C GLU A 487 21.92 5.06 19.23
N TYR A 488 22.80 4.72 20.18
CA TYR A 488 24.15 5.28 20.31
C TYR A 488 25.20 4.57 19.42
N ASP A 489 24.83 3.48 18.77
CA ASP A 489 25.71 2.73 17.85
C ASP A 489 25.45 3.13 16.38
N VAL A 490 24.54 4.08 16.14
CA VAL A 490 24.37 4.74 14.84
C VAL A 490 24.92 6.15 14.94
N PHE A 491 25.87 6.52 14.09
CA PHE A 491 26.23 7.90 13.86
C PHE A 491 25.52 8.38 12.59
N ALA A 492 24.86 9.52 12.64
CA ALA A 492 24.29 10.20 11.48
C ALA A 492 24.80 11.64 11.50
N GLY A 493 25.32 12.13 10.37
CA GLY A 493 25.82 13.49 10.24
C GLY A 493 25.80 13.95 8.78
N LEU A 494 26.04 15.24 8.54
CA LEU A 494 26.11 15.78 7.17
C LEU A 494 27.53 15.63 6.57
N MET A 495 27.61 15.35 5.26
CA MET A 495 28.88 15.04 4.57
C MET A 495 29.85 16.23 4.47
N GLU A 496 29.34 17.45 4.30
CA GLU A 496 30.17 18.64 4.04
C GLU A 496 29.48 19.89 4.58
N GLU A 497 30.09 20.53 5.57
CA GLU A 497 29.68 21.87 5.99
C GLU A 497 30.65 22.92 5.45
N ARG A 498 30.11 23.91 4.74
CA ARG A 498 30.90 24.97 4.13
C ARG A 498 31.19 26.05 5.16
N VAL A 499 32.46 26.40 5.32
CA VAL A 499 32.89 27.64 6.00
C VAL A 499 33.16 28.65 4.89
N ALA A 500 32.35 29.70 4.82
CA ALA A 500 32.51 30.74 3.82
C ALA A 500 33.62 31.70 4.29
N LEU A 501 34.70 31.81 3.51
CA LEU A 501 35.81 32.72 3.77
C LEU A 501 35.74 33.94 2.85
N GLU A 502 35.75 35.12 3.46
CA GLU A 502 36.03 36.39 2.79
C GLU A 502 37.46 36.82 3.12
N VAL A 503 38.27 37.07 2.09
CA VAL A 503 39.67 37.51 2.23
C VAL A 503 39.82 38.87 1.58
N SER A 504 40.27 39.86 2.35
CA SER A 504 40.66 41.16 1.81
C SER A 504 42.16 41.36 1.95
N VAL A 505 42.82 41.77 0.88
CA VAL A 505 44.27 41.98 0.78
C VAL A 505 44.53 43.43 0.39
N VAL A 506 45.44 44.08 1.11
CA VAL A 506 46.00 45.38 0.77
C VAL A 506 47.40 45.18 0.21
N VAL A 507 47.64 45.66 -1.01
CA VAL A 507 48.94 45.59 -1.69
C VAL A 507 49.60 46.96 -1.72
N GLU A 508 50.92 46.99 -1.54
CA GLU A 508 51.79 48.16 -1.60
C GLU A 508 52.83 48.00 -2.72
N PRO A 509 53.30 49.12 -3.32
CA PRO A 509 54.47 49.08 -4.19
C PRO A 509 55.72 48.69 -3.41
N ALA A 510 56.57 47.85 -3.99
CA ALA A 510 57.82 47.45 -3.37
C ALA A 510 58.75 48.67 -3.09
N PRO A 511 59.56 48.65 -2.01
CA PRO A 511 60.46 49.75 -1.70
C PRO A 511 61.46 49.95 -2.86
N GLY A 512 61.44 51.15 -3.46
CA GLY A 512 62.29 51.51 -4.62
C GLY A 512 61.58 51.46 -5.98
N SER A 513 60.31 51.06 -6.05
CA SER A 513 59.50 51.15 -7.28
C SER A 513 58.62 52.41 -7.26
N ASP A 514 59.08 53.49 -7.89
CA ASP A 514 58.27 54.70 -8.08
C ASP A 514 57.31 54.46 -9.27
N LEU A 515 56.01 54.28 -8.99
CA LEU A 515 55.01 53.97 -10.01
C LEU A 515 54.46 55.26 -10.64
N ALA A 516 54.77 55.51 -11.91
CA ALA A 516 54.16 56.59 -12.68
C ALA A 516 52.62 56.46 -12.70
N PRO A 517 51.84 57.57 -12.73
CA PRO A 517 50.38 57.55 -12.63
C PRO A 517 49.69 56.63 -13.64
N GLU A 518 50.20 56.55 -14.87
CA GLU A 518 49.65 55.67 -15.91
C GLU A 518 49.91 54.17 -15.64
N ALA A 519 51.05 53.84 -15.02
CA ALA A 519 51.37 52.47 -14.62
C ALA A 519 50.46 52.02 -13.47
N ARG A 520 50.12 52.95 -12.56
CA ARG A 520 49.19 52.72 -11.45
C ARG A 520 47.77 52.38 -11.94
N THR A 521 47.27 53.09 -12.95
CA THR A 521 45.93 52.83 -13.53
C THR A 521 45.85 51.47 -14.22
N ARG A 522 46.90 51.06 -14.95
CA ARG A 522 46.97 49.71 -15.55
C ARG A 522 47.05 48.60 -14.50
N LEU A 523 47.82 48.83 -13.43
CA LEU A 523 47.90 47.91 -12.29
C LEU A 523 46.55 47.76 -11.58
N LEU A 524 45.81 48.85 -11.35
CA LEU A 524 44.46 48.78 -10.78
C LEU A 524 43.51 47.90 -11.60
N GLY A 525 43.53 48.01 -12.94
CA GLY A 525 42.72 47.16 -13.82
C GLY A 525 43.10 45.68 -13.82
N THR A 526 44.29 45.32 -13.34
CA THR A 526 44.69 43.91 -13.15
C THR A 526 44.29 43.34 -11.80
N LEU A 527 44.02 44.22 -10.81
CA LEU A 527 43.67 43.89 -9.43
C LEU A 527 42.14 43.86 -9.19
N THR A 528 41.35 44.50 -10.05
CA THR A 528 39.87 44.44 -10.02
C THR A 528 39.35 43.03 -10.31
N ASP A 529 38.14 42.73 -9.82
CA ASP A 529 37.46 41.43 -9.98
C ASP A 529 37.54 40.91 -11.41
N GLY A 530 38.12 39.71 -11.60
CA GLY A 530 38.30 39.07 -12.91
C GLY A 530 39.57 39.44 -13.67
N GLY A 531 40.37 40.38 -13.14
CA GLY A 531 41.70 40.70 -13.65
C GLY A 531 42.67 39.49 -13.60
N PRO A 532 43.76 39.50 -14.39
CA PRO A 532 44.72 38.39 -14.42
C PRO A 532 45.40 38.13 -13.07
N VAL A 533 45.69 39.19 -12.30
CA VAL A 533 46.27 39.06 -10.95
C VAL A 533 45.19 38.57 -9.97
N HIS A 534 43.99 39.15 -10.03
CA HIS A 534 42.84 38.70 -9.21
C HIS A 534 42.51 37.21 -9.41
N ARG A 535 42.45 36.73 -10.66
CA ARG A 535 42.20 35.31 -10.97
C ARG A 535 43.31 34.39 -10.51
N ALA A 536 44.58 34.78 -10.69
CA ALA A 536 45.71 33.96 -10.27
C ALA A 536 45.80 33.85 -8.74
N VAL A 537 45.57 34.96 -8.01
CA VAL A 537 45.52 34.96 -6.54
C VAL A 537 44.30 34.17 -6.05
N THR A 538 43.13 34.31 -6.69
CA THR A 538 41.93 33.51 -6.38
C THR A 538 42.20 32.01 -6.56
N ALA A 539 42.87 31.61 -7.63
CA ALA A 539 43.20 30.21 -7.90
C ALA A 539 44.20 29.64 -6.86
N ALA A 540 45.21 30.42 -6.46
CA ALA A 540 46.18 29.99 -5.47
C ALA A 540 45.59 29.89 -4.05
N VAL A 541 44.75 30.86 -3.66
CA VAL A 541 44.02 30.80 -2.39
C VAL A 541 43.02 29.64 -2.42
N GLY A 542 42.29 29.43 -3.51
CA GLY A 542 41.38 28.29 -3.67
C GLY A 542 42.10 26.94 -3.60
N GLY A 543 43.29 26.82 -4.20
CA GLY A 543 44.11 25.61 -4.11
C GLY A 543 44.61 25.31 -2.69
N LEU A 544 44.99 26.34 -1.93
CA LEU A 544 45.37 26.19 -0.53
C LEU A 544 44.18 25.76 0.33
N LEU A 545 43.02 26.38 0.15
CA LEU A 545 41.81 26.03 0.90
C LEU A 545 41.32 24.60 0.60
N ALA A 546 41.46 24.12 -0.64
CA ALA A 546 41.09 22.76 -1.02
C ALA A 546 41.93 21.66 -0.32
N THR A 547 43.14 22.01 0.16
CA THR A 547 44.05 21.09 0.85
C THR A 547 44.10 21.30 2.36
N ALA A 548 43.47 22.36 2.86
CA ALA A 548 43.47 22.70 4.29
C ALA A 548 42.62 21.71 5.10
N ARG A 549 43.19 21.22 6.20
CA ARG A 549 42.50 20.37 7.19
C ARG A 549 42.82 20.91 8.59
N GLY A 550 41.82 20.99 9.46
CA GLY A 550 41.98 21.38 10.88
C GLY A 550 42.10 22.89 11.13
N SER A 551 42.89 23.65 10.37
CA SER A 551 42.86 25.11 10.47
C SER A 551 43.45 25.82 9.25
N VAL A 552 42.95 27.02 8.96
CA VAL A 552 43.50 27.95 7.98
C VAL A 552 44.08 29.16 8.71
N GLY A 553 45.40 29.33 8.65
CA GLY A 553 46.09 30.47 9.25
C GLY A 553 46.20 31.67 8.31
N ARG A 554 46.11 32.88 8.86
CA ARG A 554 46.38 34.14 8.15
C ARG A 554 47.79 34.17 7.54
N GLY A 555 48.76 33.58 8.23
CA GLY A 555 50.15 33.46 7.77
C GLY A 555 50.30 32.64 6.48
N ASP A 556 49.61 31.50 6.39
CA ASP A 556 49.66 30.62 5.20
C ASP A 556 48.99 31.27 3.99
N LEU A 557 47.85 31.94 4.22
CA LEU A 557 47.18 32.75 3.20
C LEU A 557 48.06 33.92 2.73
N SER A 558 48.71 34.63 3.66
CA SER A 558 49.64 35.71 3.33
C SER A 558 50.85 35.22 2.54
N ALA A 559 51.40 34.06 2.88
CA ALA A 559 52.52 33.47 2.16
C ALA A 559 52.13 33.06 0.73
N ALA A 560 50.97 32.42 0.56
CA ALA A 560 50.46 32.04 -0.76
C ALA A 560 50.19 33.27 -1.66
N VAL A 561 49.57 34.30 -1.10
CA VAL A 561 49.32 35.58 -1.80
C VAL A 561 50.64 36.28 -2.15
N THR A 562 51.61 36.31 -1.23
CA THR A 562 52.92 36.95 -1.46
C THR A 562 53.74 36.22 -2.53
N ALA A 563 53.72 34.88 -2.51
CA ALA A 563 54.41 34.07 -3.50
C ALA A 563 53.83 34.28 -4.92
N GLU A 564 52.51 34.32 -5.06
CA GLU A 564 51.88 34.57 -6.36
C GLU A 564 52.00 36.02 -6.83
N LEU A 565 51.89 37.00 -5.93
CA LEU A 565 52.11 38.41 -6.29
C LEU A 565 53.55 38.63 -6.76
N GLY A 566 54.55 38.09 -6.05
CA GLY A 566 55.96 38.19 -6.45
C GLY A 566 56.28 37.45 -7.76
N ARG A 567 55.56 36.37 -8.06
CA ARG A 567 55.67 35.64 -9.34
C ARG A 567 55.09 36.42 -10.51
N LEU A 568 54.00 37.15 -10.30
CA LEU A 568 53.26 37.86 -11.35
C LEU A 568 53.78 39.28 -11.60
N ASP A 569 54.09 40.04 -10.56
CA ASP A 569 54.69 41.36 -10.67
C ASP A 569 55.63 41.64 -9.48
N PRO A 570 56.97 41.66 -9.70
CA PRO A 570 57.96 41.93 -8.65
C PRO A 570 57.84 43.30 -7.98
N ARG A 571 57.00 44.20 -8.53
CA ARG A 571 56.76 45.55 -8.00
C ARG A 571 55.64 45.61 -6.97
N LEU A 572 54.90 44.52 -6.77
CA LEU A 572 53.81 44.43 -5.79
C LEU A 572 54.25 43.61 -4.58
N MET A 573 54.03 44.16 -3.40
CA MET A 573 54.18 43.47 -2.12
C MET A 573 52.85 43.55 -1.35
N VAL A 574 52.60 42.59 -0.46
CA VAL A 574 51.54 42.74 0.54
C VAL A 574 51.96 43.84 1.52
N ALA A 575 51.04 44.75 1.85
CA ALA A 575 51.31 45.87 2.74
C ALA A 575 51.85 45.41 4.11
N ALA A 576 52.68 46.23 4.77
CA ALA A 576 53.18 45.90 6.10
C ALA A 576 52.19 46.33 7.18
N GLY A 577 51.64 45.37 7.94
CA GLY A 577 50.86 45.64 9.16
C GLY A 577 49.65 44.72 9.37
N ASP A 578 49.01 44.85 10.53
CA ASP A 578 47.90 44.00 10.99
C ASP A 578 46.61 44.14 10.16
N ARG A 579 46.54 45.19 9.32
CA ARG A 579 45.42 45.48 8.41
C ARG A 579 45.68 45.10 6.95
N ALA A 580 46.83 44.48 6.66
CA ALA A 580 47.23 44.16 5.30
C ALA A 580 46.50 42.95 4.69
N LEU A 581 46.10 41.99 5.53
CA LEU A 581 45.28 40.86 5.11
C LEU A 581 44.26 40.55 6.21
N THR A 582 42.98 40.72 5.88
CA THR A 582 41.87 40.42 6.80
C THR A 582 41.13 39.19 6.31
N VAL A 583 40.99 38.20 7.19
CA VAL A 583 40.20 37.00 6.94
C VAL A 583 38.95 37.07 7.80
N SER A 584 37.79 36.95 7.16
CA SER A 584 36.51 36.82 7.84
C SER A 584 35.87 35.49 7.43
N ALA A 585 35.33 34.76 8.40
CA ALA A 585 34.79 33.43 8.20
C ALA A 585 33.37 33.32 8.77
N LEU A 586 32.44 32.82 7.96
CA LEU A 586 31.07 32.52 8.38
C LEU A 586 30.91 31.00 8.46
N TYR A 587 30.59 30.51 9.65
CA TYR A 587 30.32 29.10 9.93
C TYR A 587 28.83 28.84 9.69
N THR A 588 28.51 28.06 8.65
CA THR A 588 27.13 27.81 8.22
C THR A 588 26.32 27.01 9.25
N GLU A 589 26.99 26.24 10.11
CA GLU A 589 26.37 25.46 11.19
C GLU A 589 25.88 26.36 12.34
N THR A 590 26.78 27.19 12.86
CA THR A 590 26.56 27.95 14.09
C THR A 590 26.07 29.37 13.84
N GLY A 591 26.09 29.82 12.58
CA GLY A 591 25.94 31.23 12.22
C GLY A 591 27.06 32.11 12.80
N ARG A 592 28.12 31.50 13.35
CA ARG A 592 29.24 32.21 13.97
C ARG A 592 29.98 32.97 12.88
N LEU A 593 30.07 34.28 13.05
CA LEU A 593 30.88 35.15 12.23
C LEU A 593 32.18 35.45 12.97
N LEU A 594 33.31 35.08 12.38
CA LEU A 594 34.61 35.57 12.79
C LEU A 594 35.00 36.71 11.86
N ASP A 595 35.11 37.93 12.38
CA ASP A 595 35.64 39.07 11.64
C ASP A 595 37.10 39.27 12.00
N ARG A 596 37.98 39.45 11.00
CA ARG A 596 39.41 39.74 11.18
C ARG A 596 40.13 38.76 12.10
N THR A 597 40.01 37.46 11.81
CA THR A 597 40.67 36.40 12.59
C THR A 597 42.08 36.08 12.08
N GLU A 598 42.98 35.73 13.01
CA GLU A 598 44.32 35.19 12.74
C GLU A 598 44.27 33.74 12.25
N GLN A 599 43.28 32.97 12.70
CA GLN A 599 43.14 31.55 12.38
C GLN A 599 41.66 31.17 12.32
N VAL A 600 41.30 30.43 11.27
CA VAL A 600 39.99 29.78 11.12
C VAL A 600 40.19 28.33 11.51
N THR A 601 39.55 27.88 12.60
CA THR A 601 39.63 26.47 13.03
C THR A 601 38.54 25.69 12.32
N LEU A 602 38.90 24.57 11.70
CA LEU A 602 38.00 23.72 10.94
C LEU A 602 37.84 22.39 11.66
N ALA A 603 36.60 21.96 11.88
CA ALA A 603 36.30 20.60 12.30
C ALA A 603 36.63 19.59 11.17
N GLU A 604 36.67 18.30 11.51
CA GLU A 604 37.03 17.23 10.58
C GLU A 604 36.10 17.14 9.35
N TYR A 605 34.87 17.64 9.49
CA TYR A 605 33.79 17.66 8.49
C TYR A 605 33.55 19.04 7.83
N GLU A 606 34.29 20.08 8.24
CA GLU A 606 34.18 21.44 7.69
C GLU A 606 35.13 21.63 6.51
N THR A 607 34.61 22.14 5.40
CA THR A 607 35.39 22.49 4.20
C THR A 607 35.39 24.02 3.98
N PRO A 608 36.56 24.67 3.92
CA PRO A 608 36.64 26.11 3.69
C PRO A 608 36.45 26.42 2.20
N GLU A 609 35.56 27.37 1.89
CA GLU A 609 35.31 27.85 0.52
C GLU A 609 35.52 29.36 0.45
N LEU A 610 36.28 29.82 -0.55
CA LEU A 610 36.49 31.25 -0.78
C LEU A 610 35.25 31.85 -1.47
N THR A 611 34.48 32.66 -0.76
CA THR A 611 33.28 33.32 -1.30
C THR A 611 33.58 34.70 -1.88
N ARG A 612 34.55 35.43 -1.30
CA ARG A 612 34.94 36.77 -1.76
C ARG A 612 36.44 37.01 -1.57
N LEU A 613 37.10 37.50 -2.61
CA LEU A 613 38.47 38.01 -2.56
C LEU A 613 38.48 39.48 -3.01
N THR A 614 38.93 40.38 -2.14
CA THR A 614 39.05 41.81 -2.46
C THR A 614 40.52 42.22 -2.38
N ILE A 615 41.08 42.74 -3.48
CA ILE A 615 42.47 43.22 -3.51
C ILE A 615 42.45 44.75 -3.70
N THR A 616 43.05 45.48 -2.77
CA THR A 616 43.08 46.95 -2.77
C THR A 616 44.52 47.47 -2.75
N LEU A 617 44.80 48.55 -3.47
CA LEU A 617 46.12 49.19 -3.48
C LEU A 617 46.19 50.26 -2.37
N ALA A 618 47.21 50.19 -1.51
CA ALA A 618 47.43 51.19 -0.47
C ALA A 618 47.55 52.60 -1.07
N GLY A 619 46.82 53.56 -0.48
CA GLY A 619 46.75 54.94 -0.96
C GLY A 619 45.70 55.21 -2.04
N GLY A 620 44.73 54.32 -2.25
CA GLY A 620 43.56 54.51 -3.12
C GLY A 620 42.26 54.29 -2.37
N GLY A 621 41.89 55.19 -1.46
CA GLY A 621 40.51 55.25 -0.99
C GLY A 621 39.60 55.80 -2.10
N PRO A 622 38.38 55.28 -2.29
CA PRO A 622 37.28 56.11 -2.72
C PRO A 622 36.79 56.89 -1.50
N ASP A 623 37.09 58.18 -1.48
CA ASP A 623 36.34 59.16 -0.69
C ASP A 623 35.03 59.45 -1.45
N VAL A 624 33.92 58.74 -1.17
CA VAL A 624 32.52 59.09 -1.53
C VAL A 624 31.57 58.32 -0.59
N GLN A 625 31.08 58.91 0.50
CA GLN A 625 29.75 59.54 0.68
C GLN A 625 28.52 58.63 0.49
N GLY A 626 27.75 58.45 1.57
CA GLY A 626 26.40 57.86 1.56
C GLY A 626 26.10 57.05 2.82
#